data_AF-D6WXM9-F1
#
_entry.id   AF-D6WXM9-F1
#
_cell.length_a   1.000
_cell.length_b   1.000
_cell.length_c   1.000
_cell.angle_alpha   90.00
_cell.angle_beta   90.00
_cell.angle_gamma   90.00
#
_symmetry.space_group_name_H-M   'P 1'
#
loop_
_entity.id
_entity.type
_entity.pdbx_description
1 polymer ?
#
loop_
_entity_poly.entity_id
_entity_poly.type
_entity_poly.pdbx_seq_one_letter_code
_entity_poly.pdbx_strand_id
1 'polypeptide(L)'
;MAPTPYMDEPISRTYQYRKVMKPMLERKRRARINRCLDELKELMVTALQSEGENVSKLEKADILELTVRHLHGLKRQHQLVIPPEGYADRFRAGFTQCAQEVSQFLTTPTETVDAVAGRKLLQHLGACVRQLECAQVYTPPASPQVKASMWRPW
;
A
#
# COMPACT_ATOMS: atom_id res chain seq x y z
N MET A 1 15.70 41.46 62.42
CA MET A 1 16.05 41.05 61.04
C MET A 1 14.94 40.17 60.52
N ALA A 2 14.10 40.66 59.61
CA ALA A 2 13.10 39.84 58.94
C ALA A 2 13.79 38.99 57.86
N PRO A 3 13.41 37.72 57.66
CA PRO A 3 14.00 36.89 56.62
C PRO A 3 13.57 37.44 55.25
N THR A 4 14.55 37.67 54.37
CA THR A 4 14.28 38.03 52.98
C THR A 4 13.48 36.93 52.30
N PRO A 5 12.33 37.21 51.65
CA PRO A 5 11.60 36.20 50.91
C PRO A 5 12.46 35.78 49.71
N TYR A 6 12.77 34.49 49.66
CA TYR A 6 13.42 33.85 48.52
C TYR A 6 12.52 34.05 47.30
N MET A 7 12.88 35.00 46.43
CA MET A 7 12.21 35.18 45.15
C MET A 7 12.58 33.97 44.29
N ASP A 8 11.62 33.08 44.07
CA ASP A 8 11.72 32.02 43.08
C ASP A 8 11.68 32.68 41.69
N GLU A 9 12.85 33.06 41.20
CA GLU A 9 13.01 33.71 39.90
C GLU A 9 12.46 32.78 38.81
N PRO A 10 11.50 33.22 37.95
CA PRO A 10 10.85 32.33 37.02
C PRO A 10 11.88 31.77 36.02
N ILE A 11 12.04 30.44 36.06
CA ILE A 11 12.97 29.70 35.21
C ILE A 11 12.79 30.13 33.75
N SER A 12 13.86 30.65 33.14
CA SER A 12 13.85 31.11 31.75
C SER A 12 13.28 30.06 30.79
N ARG A 13 12.41 30.49 29.87
CA ARG A 13 11.81 29.63 28.83
C ARG A 13 12.84 28.80 28.07
N THR A 14 14.02 29.37 27.81
CA THR A 14 15.13 28.67 27.14
C THR A 14 15.69 27.54 27.99
N TYR A 15 15.80 27.72 29.31
CA TYR A 15 16.22 26.68 30.24
C TYR A 15 15.19 25.55 30.33
N GLN A 16 13.90 25.90 30.48
CA GLN A 16 12.80 24.94 30.48
C GLN A 16 12.80 24.09 29.20
N TYR A 17 13.01 24.73 28.04
CA TYR A 17 13.10 24.01 26.78
C TYR A 17 14.29 23.04 26.73
N ARG A 18 15.51 23.51 27.05
CA ARG A 18 16.73 22.69 26.94
C ARG A 18 16.79 21.55 27.94
N LYS A 19 16.28 21.74 29.16
CA LYS A 19 16.39 20.77 30.26
C LYS A 19 15.18 19.87 30.43
N VAL A 20 13.99 20.31 30.00
CA VAL A 20 12.75 19.54 30.19
C VAL A 20 12.14 19.14 28.85
N MET A 21 11.76 20.10 28.00
CA MET A 21 11.06 19.75 26.75
C MET A 21 11.94 18.98 25.77
N LYS A 22 13.18 19.39 25.52
CA LYS A 22 14.07 18.75 24.54
C LYS A 22 14.34 17.28 24.90
N PRO A 23 14.73 16.92 26.15
CA PRO A 23 14.86 15.51 26.53
C PRO A 23 13.55 14.72 26.44
N MET A 24 12.41 15.32 26.81
CA MET A 24 11.11 14.67 26.70
C MET A 24 10.72 14.39 25.24
N LEU A 25 10.93 15.35 24.34
CA LEU A 25 10.63 15.21 22.92
C LEU A 25 11.52 14.15 22.26
N GLU A 26 12.80 14.10 22.61
CA GLU A 26 13.70 13.06 22.11
C GLU A 26 13.30 11.67 22.62
N ARG A 27 12.86 11.55 23.89
CA ARG A 27 12.32 10.30 24.41
C ARG A 27 11.09 9.85 23.64
N LYS A 28 10.15 10.76 23.35
CA LYS A 28 8.95 10.48 22.52
C LYS A 28 9.35 10.06 21.09
N ARG A 29 10.32 10.75 20.48
CA ARG A 29 10.85 10.40 19.15
C ARG A 29 11.46 9.00 19.14
N ARG A 30 12.32 8.66 20.12
CA ARG A 30 12.93 7.32 20.23
C ARG A 30 11.91 6.23 20.45
N ALA A 31 10.91 6.47 21.29
CA ALA A 31 9.82 5.52 21.50
C ALA A 31 9.05 5.24 20.19
N ARG A 32 8.76 6.29 19.40
CA ARG A 32 8.13 6.13 18.10
C ARG A 32 9.01 5.33 17.13
N ILE A 33 10.31 5.65 17.04
CA ILE A 33 11.24 4.93 16.15
C ILE A 33 11.32 3.44 16.51
N ASN A 34 11.43 3.11 17.79
CA ASN A 34 11.50 1.71 18.21
C ASN A 34 10.19 0.96 17.90
N ARG A 35 9.02 1.56 18.13
CA ARG A 35 7.74 0.95 17.74
C ARG A 35 7.69 0.62 16.24
N CYS A 36 8.08 1.57 15.38
CA CYS A 36 8.13 1.32 13.94
C CYS A 36 9.13 0.22 13.57
N LEU A 37 10.27 0.11 14.27
CA LEU A 37 11.24 -0.96 14.04
C LEU A 37 10.70 -2.34 14.47
N ASP A 38 9.96 -2.39 15.59
CA ASP A 38 9.32 -3.62 16.06
C ASP A 38 8.24 -4.09 15.07
N GLU A 39 7.39 -3.17 14.59
CA GLU A 39 6.40 -3.43 13.54
C GLU A 39 7.08 -3.91 12.23
N LEU A 40 8.15 -3.24 11.80
CA LEU A 40 8.91 -3.65 10.61
C LEU A 40 9.51 -5.04 10.77
N LYS A 41 10.03 -5.37 11.95
CA LYS A 41 10.56 -6.70 12.24
C LYS A 41 9.47 -7.76 12.04
N GLU A 42 8.30 -7.58 12.65
CA GLU A 42 7.19 -8.53 12.53
C GLU A 42 6.80 -8.76 11.07
N LEU A 43 6.61 -7.67 10.31
CA LEU A 43 6.28 -7.75 8.88
C LEU A 43 7.36 -8.49 8.07
N MET A 44 8.64 -8.23 8.33
CA MET A 44 9.73 -8.90 7.63
C MET A 44 9.83 -10.38 7.99
N VAL A 45 9.62 -10.76 9.25
CA VAL A 45 9.60 -12.17 9.64
C VAL A 45 8.50 -12.91 8.88
N THR A 46 7.28 -12.35 8.82
CA THR A 46 6.17 -12.95 8.06
C THR A 46 6.46 -13.03 6.57
N ALA A 47 6.96 -11.95 5.96
CA ALA A 47 7.25 -11.91 4.53
C ALA A 47 8.32 -12.94 4.14
N LEU A 48 9.44 -12.98 4.86
CA LEU A 48 10.55 -13.88 4.58
C LEU A 48 10.20 -15.35 4.84
N GLN A 49 9.40 -15.64 5.88
CA GLN A 49 8.89 -17.00 6.11
C GLN A 49 8.03 -17.50 4.95
N SER A 50 7.22 -16.63 4.34
CA SER A 50 6.43 -16.98 3.16
C SER A 50 7.29 -17.28 1.92
N GLU A 51 8.50 -16.73 1.87
CA GLU A 51 9.51 -16.98 0.83
C GLU A 51 10.42 -18.18 1.17
N GLY A 52 10.18 -18.86 2.30
CA GLY A 52 10.92 -20.03 2.77
C GLY A 52 12.15 -19.72 3.62
N GLU A 53 12.38 -18.46 3.99
CA GLU A 53 13.51 -18.02 4.82
C GLU A 53 13.09 -17.93 6.30
N ASN A 54 13.79 -18.66 7.17
CA ASN A 54 13.49 -18.68 8.60
C ASN A 54 14.33 -17.64 9.34
N VAL A 55 13.73 -16.49 9.63
CA VAL A 55 14.43 -15.40 10.33
C VAL A 55 13.73 -15.09 11.65
N SER A 56 14.25 -15.60 12.76
CA SER A 56 13.68 -15.42 14.11
C SER A 56 14.39 -14.34 14.93
N LYS A 57 15.57 -13.91 14.50
CA LYS A 57 16.40 -12.91 15.19
C LYS A 57 16.94 -11.90 14.18
N LEU A 58 16.47 -10.67 14.32
CA LEU A 58 16.90 -9.53 13.50
C LEU A 58 17.47 -8.44 14.39
N GLU A 59 18.68 -7.97 14.07
CA GLU A 59 19.23 -6.76 14.67
C GLU A 59 18.67 -5.51 13.99
N LYS A 60 18.89 -4.32 14.57
CA LYS A 60 18.35 -3.07 14.02
C LYS A 60 18.88 -2.77 12.61
N ALA A 61 20.13 -3.10 12.33
CA ALA A 61 20.70 -2.95 10.99
C ALA A 61 20.04 -3.90 10.00
N ASP A 62 19.88 -5.18 10.38
CA ASP A 62 19.23 -6.19 9.55
C ASP A 62 17.79 -5.83 9.22
N ILE A 63 17.00 -5.37 10.20
CA ILE A 63 15.61 -4.93 9.98
C ILE A 63 15.56 -3.90 8.86
N LEU A 64 16.42 -2.88 8.92
CA LEU A 64 16.47 -1.81 7.92
C LEU A 64 16.95 -2.33 6.56
N GLU A 65 18.01 -3.15 6.55
CA GLU A 65 18.58 -3.67 5.30
C GLU A 65 17.63 -4.63 4.58
N LEU A 66 17.07 -5.60 5.29
CA LEU A 66 16.10 -6.57 4.77
C LEU A 66 14.85 -5.85 4.25
N THR A 67 14.33 -4.88 5.00
CA THR A 67 13.16 -4.09 4.58
C THR A 67 13.45 -3.38 3.26
N VAL A 68 14.60 -2.70 3.14
CA VAL A 68 14.97 -2.01 1.89
C VAL A 68 15.12 -3.00 0.74
N ARG A 69 15.77 -4.14 0.96
CA ARG A 69 15.95 -5.18 -0.05
C ARG A 69 14.61 -5.73 -0.52
N HIS A 70 13.70 -6.02 0.40
CA HIS A 70 12.36 -6.52 0.13
C HIS A 70 11.54 -5.48 -0.67
N LEU A 71 11.55 -4.20 -0.26
CA LEU A 71 10.89 -3.13 -1.01
C LEU A 71 11.43 -2.99 -2.44
N HIS A 72 12.75 -3.13 -2.64
CA HIS A 72 13.32 -3.16 -3.99
C HIS A 72 12.86 -4.38 -4.80
N GLY A 73 12.71 -5.55 -4.15
CA GLY A 73 12.11 -6.75 -4.75
C GLY A 73 10.68 -6.50 -5.22
N LEU A 74 9.81 -6.03 -4.32
CA LEU A 74 8.42 -5.70 -4.61
C LEU A 74 8.30 -4.66 -5.73
N LYS A 75 9.19 -3.66 -5.76
CA LYS A 75 9.22 -2.66 -6.84
C LYS A 75 9.51 -3.27 -8.20
N ARG A 76 10.50 -4.16 -8.30
CA ARG A 76 10.83 -4.87 -9.55
C ARG A 76 9.69 -5.77 -10.02
N GLN A 77 8.94 -6.34 -9.09
CA GLN A 77 7.79 -7.19 -9.38
C GLN A 77 6.49 -6.39 -9.58
N HIS A 78 6.53 -5.05 -9.58
CA HIS A 78 5.36 -4.19 -9.68
C HIS A 78 4.27 -4.48 -8.62
N GLN A 79 4.66 -4.97 -7.43
CA GLN A 79 3.74 -5.31 -6.34
C GLN A 79 3.50 -4.14 -5.37
N LEU A 80 4.35 -3.11 -5.37
CA LEU A 80 4.18 -1.90 -4.54
C LEU A 80 3.08 -0.96 -5.05
N VAL A 81 2.64 -1.14 -6.28
CA VAL A 81 1.60 -0.35 -6.92
C VAL A 81 0.69 -1.35 -7.59
N ILE A 82 -0.61 -1.37 -7.24
CA ILE A 82 -1.58 -2.10 -8.03
C ILE A 82 -1.60 -1.42 -9.40
N PRO A 83 -1.12 -2.05 -10.49
CA PRO A 83 -1.15 -1.41 -11.79
C PRO A 83 -2.62 -1.13 -12.11
N PRO A 84 -2.99 0.08 -12.58
CA PRO A 84 -4.36 0.35 -13.02
C PRO A 84 -4.81 -0.64 -14.12
N GLU A 85 -3.86 -1.15 -14.90
CA GLU A 85 -4.08 -2.20 -15.89
C GLU A 85 -4.62 -3.50 -15.27
N GLY A 86 -4.09 -3.91 -14.12
CA GLY A 86 -4.53 -5.12 -13.45
C GLY A 86 -5.94 -5.04 -12.87
N TYR A 87 -6.50 -3.85 -12.65
CA TYR A 87 -7.91 -3.71 -12.25
C TYR A 87 -8.85 -3.86 -13.44
N ALA A 88 -8.52 -3.20 -14.56
CA ALA A 88 -9.28 -3.32 -15.80
C ALA A 88 -9.30 -4.76 -16.32
N ASP A 89 -8.16 -5.44 -16.28
CA ASP A 89 -8.06 -6.84 -16.71
C ASP A 89 -8.83 -7.79 -15.79
N ARG A 90 -8.72 -7.62 -14.46
CA ARG A 90 -9.49 -8.43 -13.50
C ARG A 90 -11.00 -8.19 -13.62
N PHE A 91 -11.41 -6.94 -13.80
CA PHE A 91 -12.82 -6.61 -14.05
C PHE A 91 -13.30 -7.22 -15.36
N ARG A 92 -12.53 -7.11 -16.45
CA ARG A 92 -12.87 -7.71 -17.76
C ARG A 92 -12.98 -9.22 -17.67
N ALA A 93 -12.05 -9.89 -17.00
CA ALA A 93 -12.08 -11.32 -16.79
C ALA A 93 -13.36 -11.73 -16.02
N GLY A 94 -13.67 -11.05 -14.91
CA GLY A 94 -14.89 -11.30 -14.13
C GLY A 94 -16.17 -11.03 -14.90
N PHE A 95 -16.23 -9.93 -15.67
CA PHE A 95 -17.38 -9.59 -16.51
C PHE A 95 -17.59 -10.65 -17.62
N THR A 96 -16.51 -11.09 -18.26
CA THR A 96 -16.57 -12.10 -19.33
C THR A 96 -17.04 -13.44 -18.78
N GLN A 97 -16.53 -13.85 -17.62
CA GLN A 97 -16.99 -15.07 -16.95
C GLN A 97 -18.49 -14.99 -16.61
N CYS A 98 -18.95 -13.87 -16.03
CA CYS A 98 -20.36 -13.68 -15.72
C CYS A 98 -21.24 -13.72 -16.99
N ALA A 99 -20.81 -13.07 -18.08
CA ALA A 99 -21.53 -13.10 -19.35
C ALA A 99 -21.62 -14.53 -19.94
N GLN A 100 -20.58 -15.35 -19.77
CA GLN A 100 -20.58 -16.76 -20.17
C GLN A 100 -21.55 -17.59 -19.33
N GLU A 101 -21.56 -17.39 -18.00
CA GLU A 101 -22.50 -18.07 -17.11
C GLU A 101 -23.96 -17.71 -17.43
N VAL A 102 -24.24 -16.43 -17.70
CA VAL A 102 -25.56 -15.97 -18.15
C VAL A 102 -25.93 -16.61 -19.49
N SER A 103 -24.98 -16.70 -20.43
CA SER A 103 -25.20 -17.41 -21.70
C SER A 103 -25.57 -18.87 -21.47
N GLN A 104 -24.82 -19.56 -20.63
CA GLN A 104 -25.07 -20.97 -20.32
C GLN A 104 -26.45 -21.16 -19.69
N PHE A 105 -26.80 -20.32 -18.71
CA PHE A 105 -28.11 -20.36 -18.04
C PHE A 105 -29.26 -20.16 -19.03
N LEU A 106 -29.15 -19.17 -19.93
CA LEU A 106 -30.20 -18.86 -20.92
C LEU A 106 -30.31 -19.89 -22.06
N THR A 107 -29.21 -20.60 -22.37
CA THR A 107 -29.22 -21.70 -23.35
C THR A 107 -29.65 -23.04 -22.76
N THR A 108 -29.64 -23.15 -21.44
CA THR A 108 -30.13 -24.36 -20.76
C THR A 108 -31.65 -24.39 -20.88
N PRO A 109 -32.28 -25.50 -21.32
CA PRO A 109 -33.72 -25.56 -21.49
C PRO A 109 -34.42 -25.49 -20.12
N THR A 110 -34.76 -24.27 -19.71
CA THR A 110 -35.60 -23.99 -18.53
C THR A 110 -36.79 -23.16 -18.95
N GLU A 111 -38.00 -23.54 -18.54
CA GLU A 111 -39.28 -22.96 -19.00
C GLU A 111 -39.53 -21.51 -18.53
N THR A 112 -38.57 -20.85 -17.88
CA THR A 112 -38.80 -19.65 -17.07
C THR A 112 -38.37 -18.34 -17.74
N VAL A 113 -37.62 -18.36 -18.85
CA VAL A 113 -37.08 -17.12 -19.45
C VAL A 113 -37.62 -16.89 -20.86
N ASP A 114 -38.17 -15.70 -21.09
CA ASP A 114 -38.59 -15.24 -22.42
C ASP A 114 -37.41 -15.26 -23.41
N ALA A 115 -37.58 -16.01 -24.50
CA ALA A 115 -36.56 -16.20 -25.53
C ALA A 115 -36.20 -14.89 -26.26
N VAL A 116 -37.09 -13.90 -26.28
CA VAL A 116 -36.79 -12.58 -26.87
C VAL A 116 -35.92 -11.75 -25.92
N ALA A 117 -36.29 -11.68 -24.64
CA ALA A 117 -35.50 -11.02 -23.60
C ALA A 117 -34.10 -11.64 -23.45
N GLY A 118 -33.98 -12.97 -23.45
CA GLY A 118 -32.70 -13.68 -23.36
C GLY A 118 -31.75 -13.34 -24.51
N ARG A 119 -32.25 -13.30 -25.76
CA ARG A 119 -31.46 -12.90 -26.93
C ARG A 119 -30.98 -11.44 -26.86
N LYS A 120 -31.83 -10.51 -26.41
CA LYS A 120 -31.46 -9.10 -26.23
C LYS A 120 -30.35 -8.94 -25.17
N LEU A 121 -30.47 -9.66 -24.06
CA LEU A 121 -29.46 -9.64 -23.00
C LEU A 121 -28.12 -10.18 -23.49
N LEU A 122 -28.10 -11.30 -24.20
CA LEU A 122 -26.87 -11.87 -24.76
C LEU A 122 -26.19 -10.96 -25.78
N GLN A 123 -26.98 -10.31 -26.64
CA GLN A 123 -26.47 -9.33 -27.60
C GLN A 123 -25.83 -8.13 -26.88
N HIS A 124 -26.47 -7.64 -25.82
CA HIS A 124 -25.95 -6.52 -25.02
C HIS A 124 -24.66 -6.89 -24.29
N LEU A 125 -24.62 -8.05 -23.63
CA LEU A 125 -23.42 -8.55 -22.95
C LEU A 125 -22.25 -8.72 -23.92
N GLY A 126 -22.49 -9.31 -25.10
CA GLY A 126 -21.46 -9.45 -26.14
C GLY A 126 -20.97 -8.11 -26.71
N ALA A 127 -21.83 -7.09 -26.82
CA ALA A 127 -21.41 -5.74 -27.20
C ALA A 127 -20.53 -5.10 -26.12
N CYS A 128 -20.88 -5.28 -24.85
CA CYS A 128 -20.12 -4.74 -23.72
C CYS A 128 -18.73 -5.39 -23.61
N VAL A 129 -18.60 -6.71 -23.81
CA VAL A 129 -17.30 -7.41 -23.85
C VAL A 129 -16.38 -6.82 -24.91
N ARG A 130 -16.86 -6.62 -26.14
CA ARG A 130 -16.07 -6.01 -27.23
C ARG A 130 -15.64 -4.58 -26.95
N GLN A 131 -16.49 -3.81 -26.26
CA GLN A 131 -16.17 -2.44 -25.88
C GLN A 131 -15.04 -2.40 -24.83
N LEU A 132 -15.04 -3.35 -23.89
CA LEU A 132 -13.98 -3.51 -22.90
C LEU A 132 -12.64 -3.92 -23.53
N GLU A 133 -12.65 -4.65 -24.65
CA GLU A 133 -11.45 -5.05 -25.40
C GLU A 133 -10.80 -3.87 -26.15
N CYS A 134 -11.60 -2.93 -26.67
CA CYS A 134 -11.10 -1.80 -27.46
C CYS A 134 -10.47 -0.68 -26.61
N ALA A 135 -10.86 -0.56 -25.33
CA ALA A 135 -10.38 0.49 -24.42
C ALA A 135 -8.89 0.38 -24.02
N GLN A 136 -8.21 -0.72 -24.36
CA GLN A 136 -6.83 -1.04 -23.96
C GLN A 136 -5.75 -0.59 -24.96
N VAL A 137 -6.09 -0.08 -26.15
CA VAL A 137 -5.08 0.23 -27.18
C VAL A 137 -4.33 1.55 -26.93
N TYR A 138 -4.61 2.28 -25.85
CA TYR A 138 -3.89 3.52 -25.54
C TYR A 138 -2.71 3.28 -24.60
N THR A 139 -1.54 2.94 -25.15
CA THR A 139 -0.27 3.04 -24.42
C THR A 139 0.12 4.51 -24.29
N PRO A 140 0.17 5.10 -23.07
CA PRO A 140 0.68 6.45 -22.92
C PRO A 140 2.19 6.50 -23.27
N PRO A 141 2.67 7.56 -23.93
CA PRO A 141 4.10 7.72 -24.22
C PRO A 141 4.89 7.78 -22.91
N ALA A 142 6.06 7.14 -22.90
CA ALA A 142 6.92 7.00 -21.74
C ALA A 142 7.18 8.36 -21.05
N SER A 143 6.77 8.48 -19.79
CA SER A 143 7.04 9.66 -18.96
C SER A 143 8.55 9.86 -18.76
N PRO A 144 9.06 11.09 -18.87
CA PRO A 144 10.47 11.38 -18.66
C PRO A 144 10.87 11.05 -17.21
N GLN A 145 12.00 10.34 -17.08
CA GLN A 145 12.58 9.98 -15.78
C GLN A 145 12.88 11.24 -14.97
N VAL A 146 12.08 11.47 -13.91
CA VAL A 146 12.40 12.47 -12.90
C VAL A 146 13.65 11.99 -12.18
N LYS A 147 14.76 12.70 -12.38
CA LYS A 147 16.02 12.47 -11.66
C LYS A 147 15.73 12.44 -10.17
N ALA A 148 16.10 11.34 -9.53
CA ALA A 148 15.95 11.16 -8.09
C ALA A 148 16.57 12.36 -7.38
N SER A 149 15.72 13.18 -6.76
CA SER A 149 16.14 14.24 -5.87
C SER A 149 16.99 13.61 -4.79
N MET A 150 18.29 13.85 -4.88
CA MET A 150 19.31 13.41 -3.95
C MET A 150 18.86 13.82 -2.54
N TRP A 151 18.42 12.84 -1.76
CA TRP A 151 18.21 13.00 -0.34
C TRP A 151 19.50 13.54 0.26
N ARG A 152 19.45 14.74 0.84
CA ARG A 152 20.56 15.33 1.57
C ARG A 152 20.36 15.00 3.05
N PRO A 153 21.20 14.15 3.66
CA PRO A 153 21.21 14.00 5.10
C PRO A 153 21.69 15.33 5.70
N TRP A 154 21.06 15.73 6.80
CA TRP A 154 21.56 16.80 7.67
C TRP A 154 22.91 16.41 8.27
#